data_AF-A0A972KZ51-F1
#
_entry.id   AF-A0A972KZ51-F1
#
_cell.length_a   1.000
_cell.length_b   1.000
_cell.length_c   1.000
_cell.angle_alpha   90.00
_cell.angle_beta   90.00
_cell.angle_gamma   90.00
#
_symmetry.space_group_name_H-M   'P 1'
#
loop_
_entity.id
_entity.type
_entity.pdbx_description
1 polymer ?
#
loop_
_entity_poly.entity_id
_entity_poly.type
_entity_poly.pdbx_seq_one_letter_code
_entity_poly.pdbx_strand_id
1 'polypeptide(L)'
;MKKIVLQTLVFALTIVISGPIRAQIKGRGEITKSKIQLEEFDAVEAGGAQELVLLNGDTYTAVIETNENLQQYISYEIKNKKLRFKYNKIKNYDKMKFYITAPVFHEISISGASELKTPDGIKGDHLKVFTSGASEADLEIQYTNLVSQSSGASELKISGNVSSHIASASGASEIKAGDLKTTSTVISASGASECFVNAKSSLTYTVSGSSTVRYAQKPKTVIIQNNSKTEKVVVFNDTLKTSEFNMYSDTTKIKVGSLNVEVIDSDTTKVTVGSHTLIVTDNGDVKWERNKAPKFNGHWGGVELGINGYVTSGFNTNWAPEYDYLNLKYEKSTAVNLNLYEQNIALNKGKNIGLITGLGLSWNNYRFSKSTYLSSDSSSLYGFYMIGNDGAPISVRKTKLTAMYLTVPLIFEMQTKQTKRTSRFYFGVGILASLRLSTHTKIYFNEPNKSYRLWDLKKGQIVDFVKYTTPNSNSRNIVKNHNSFYLQPFKFDATVRFGYGIINLFATYQLNTMFQKGRGPELYPWTAGITILGW
;
A
#
# COMPACT_ATOMS: atom_id res chain seq x y z
N MET A 1 5.68 -40.94 -18.20
CA MET A 1 4.41 -40.25 -17.83
C MET A 1 4.75 -38.94 -17.13
N LYS A 2 4.87 -37.86 -17.90
CA LYS A 2 5.28 -36.51 -17.46
C LYS A 2 4.30 -35.53 -18.09
N LYS A 3 3.26 -35.16 -17.34
CA LYS A 3 2.30 -34.06 -17.61
C LYS A 3 1.35 -34.10 -16.42
N ILE A 4 1.53 -33.24 -15.41
CA ILE A 4 0.50 -32.84 -14.41
C ILE A 4 1.03 -31.79 -13.41
N VAL A 5 2.34 -31.54 -13.29
CA VAL A 5 2.85 -30.61 -12.23
C VAL A 5 2.99 -29.13 -12.66
N LEU A 6 2.64 -28.75 -13.89
CA LEU A 6 2.81 -27.36 -14.38
C LEU A 6 1.55 -26.49 -14.35
N GLN A 7 0.39 -27.02 -13.94
CA GLN A 7 -0.87 -26.25 -13.91
C GLN A 7 -1.17 -25.56 -12.57
N THR A 8 -0.47 -25.91 -11.49
CA THR A 8 -0.76 -25.36 -10.15
C THR A 8 0.04 -24.08 -9.83
N LEU A 9 1.07 -23.74 -10.60
CA LEU A 9 1.91 -22.54 -10.36
C LEU A 9 1.49 -21.32 -11.21
N VAL A 10 0.58 -21.49 -12.17
CA VAL A 10 0.07 -20.41 -13.06
C VAL A 10 -1.24 -19.81 -12.53
N PHE A 11 -1.91 -20.45 -11.57
CA PHE A 11 -3.16 -19.96 -10.99
C PHE A 11 -2.99 -19.03 -9.78
N ALA A 12 -1.76 -18.89 -9.24
CA ALA A 12 -1.47 -18.06 -8.07
C ALA A 12 -0.92 -16.65 -8.39
N LEU A 13 -0.80 -16.30 -9.68
CA LEU A 13 -0.35 -14.97 -10.14
C LEU A 13 -1.32 -14.34 -11.17
N THR A 14 -2.60 -14.70 -11.09
CA THR A 14 -3.68 -14.14 -11.95
C THR A 14 -4.91 -13.68 -11.15
N ILE A 15 -4.80 -13.50 -9.83
CA ILE A 15 -5.84 -12.84 -9.02
C ILE A 15 -5.26 -11.57 -8.39
N VAL A 16 -4.92 -10.59 -9.22
CA VAL A 16 -5.12 -9.14 -8.95
C VAL A 16 -5.16 -8.45 -10.33
N ILE A 17 -6.36 -7.96 -10.70
CA ILE A 17 -6.72 -7.16 -11.89
C ILE A 17 -6.97 -7.94 -13.20
N SER A 18 -7.99 -8.79 -13.20
CA SER A 18 -8.83 -9.04 -14.39
C SER A 18 -10.28 -9.28 -14.00
N GLY A 19 -10.86 -8.32 -13.28
CA GLY A 19 -12.29 -8.08 -13.48
C GLY A 19 -12.44 -7.52 -14.91
N PRO A 20 -13.44 -7.93 -15.71
CA PRO A 20 -13.74 -7.18 -16.93
C PRO A 20 -13.85 -5.71 -16.54
N ILE A 21 -13.17 -4.80 -17.27
CA ILE A 21 -13.48 -3.36 -17.24
C ILE A 21 -14.89 -3.26 -17.80
N ARG A 22 -15.85 -3.57 -16.95
CA ARG A 22 -17.25 -3.33 -17.16
C ARG A 22 -17.33 -1.81 -17.19
N ALA A 23 -17.86 -1.25 -18.28
CA ALA A 23 -18.01 0.19 -18.47
C ALA A 23 -18.39 0.85 -17.14
N GLN A 24 -17.48 1.70 -16.63
CA GLN A 24 -17.71 2.37 -15.36
C GLN A 24 -18.64 3.56 -15.61
N ILE A 25 -19.73 3.63 -14.85
CA ILE A 25 -20.75 4.66 -15.01
C ILE A 25 -20.36 5.86 -14.14
N LYS A 26 -20.40 7.05 -14.75
CA LYS A 26 -20.17 8.32 -14.04
C LYS A 26 -21.46 8.82 -13.41
N GLY A 27 -21.38 9.44 -12.23
CA GLY A 27 -22.52 10.18 -11.66
C GLY A 27 -22.90 11.35 -12.56
N ARG A 28 -24.20 11.49 -12.85
CA ARG A 28 -24.81 12.57 -13.63
C ARG A 28 -26.24 12.83 -13.15
N GLY A 29 -26.70 14.06 -13.30
CA GLY A 29 -28.05 14.46 -12.87
C GLY A 29 -28.12 14.74 -11.37
N GLU A 30 -29.32 15.10 -10.93
CA GLU A 30 -29.58 15.56 -9.57
C GLU A 30 -29.38 14.46 -8.52
N ILE A 31 -29.13 14.87 -7.28
CA ILE A 31 -29.11 13.95 -6.14
C ILE A 31 -30.54 13.58 -5.77
N THR A 32 -30.84 12.29 -5.79
CA THR A 32 -32.16 11.74 -5.48
C THR A 32 -32.08 10.77 -4.31
N LYS A 33 -33.21 10.52 -3.64
CA LYS A 33 -33.34 9.53 -2.58
C LYS A 33 -34.22 8.36 -3.03
N SER A 34 -33.71 7.14 -2.92
CA SER A 34 -34.48 5.92 -3.17
C SER A 34 -34.63 5.12 -1.88
N LYS A 35 -35.87 4.79 -1.49
CA LYS A 35 -36.16 3.99 -0.28
C LYS A 35 -36.38 2.53 -0.68
N ILE A 36 -35.74 1.63 0.06
CA ILE A 36 -35.82 0.18 -0.13
C ILE A 36 -36.27 -0.46 1.19
N GLN A 37 -37.25 -1.36 1.10
CA GLN A 37 -37.62 -2.26 2.19
C GLN A 37 -36.68 -3.47 2.16
N LEU A 38 -36.09 -3.80 3.30
CA LEU A 38 -35.12 -4.88 3.43
C LEU A 38 -35.71 -6.06 4.22
N GLU A 39 -35.11 -7.24 4.01
CA GLU A 39 -35.30 -8.38 4.89
C GLU A 39 -34.62 -8.14 6.25
N GLU A 40 -34.87 -9.01 7.23
CA GLU A 40 -34.25 -8.92 8.55
C GLU A 40 -32.70 -9.03 8.47
N PHE A 41 -32.01 -8.09 9.10
CA PHE A 41 -30.55 -8.12 9.28
C PHE A 41 -30.17 -7.46 10.60
N ASP A 42 -29.03 -7.84 11.16
CA ASP A 42 -28.48 -7.25 12.38
C ASP A 42 -26.99 -6.90 12.24
N ALA A 43 -26.41 -7.11 11.05
CA ALA A 43 -25.04 -6.75 10.74
C ALA A 43 -24.96 -5.91 9.45
N VAL A 44 -24.00 -4.99 9.39
CA VAL A 44 -23.74 -4.16 8.20
C VAL A 44 -22.27 -4.23 7.80
N GLU A 45 -22.02 -4.40 6.51
CA GLU A 45 -20.69 -4.35 5.91
C GLU A 45 -20.60 -3.26 4.83
N ALA A 46 -19.67 -2.34 5.02
CA ALA A 46 -19.34 -1.27 4.11
C ALA A 46 -17.92 -1.44 3.56
N GLY A 47 -17.77 -1.35 2.24
CA GLY A 47 -16.47 -1.35 1.58
C GLY A 47 -16.49 -0.47 0.35
N GLY A 48 -15.51 0.42 0.24
CA GLY A 48 -15.40 1.38 -0.86
C GLY A 48 -15.26 2.81 -0.34
N ALA A 49 -15.77 3.77 -1.10
CA ALA A 49 -15.91 5.18 -0.70
C ALA A 49 -17.40 5.52 -0.59
N GLN A 50 -17.91 5.61 0.62
CA GLN A 50 -19.32 5.84 0.91
C GLN A 50 -19.50 6.37 2.32
N GLU A 51 -20.60 7.09 2.56
CA GLU A 51 -21.03 7.51 3.89
C GLU A 51 -22.22 6.66 4.35
N LEU A 52 -22.12 6.06 5.52
CA LEU A 52 -23.21 5.31 6.16
C LEU A 52 -23.75 6.07 7.36
N VAL A 53 -25.07 6.12 7.47
CA VAL A 53 -25.79 6.64 8.63
C VAL A 53 -26.67 5.51 9.15
N LEU A 54 -26.34 4.97 10.32
CA LEU A 54 -27.13 3.92 10.95
C LEU A 54 -28.12 4.54 11.93
N LEU A 55 -29.36 4.08 11.87
CA LEU A 55 -30.49 4.58 12.66
C LEU A 55 -31.15 3.42 13.39
N ASN A 56 -31.50 3.62 14.67
CA ASN A 56 -32.30 2.68 15.42
C ASN A 56 -33.79 2.87 15.10
N GLY A 57 -34.51 1.80 14.77
CA GLY A 57 -35.97 1.88 14.56
C GLY A 57 -36.61 0.53 14.25
N ASP A 58 -37.93 0.43 14.33
CA ASP A 58 -38.67 -0.84 14.29
C ASP A 58 -38.86 -1.44 12.89
N THR A 59 -38.07 -1.00 11.91
CA THR A 59 -38.16 -1.43 10.51
C THR A 59 -36.79 -1.73 9.94
N TYR A 60 -36.75 -2.61 8.94
CA TYR A 60 -35.54 -2.88 8.14
C TYR A 60 -35.63 -2.10 6.84
N THR A 61 -35.05 -0.90 6.80
CA THR A 61 -35.10 -0.05 5.60
C THR A 61 -33.75 0.56 5.26
N ALA A 62 -33.56 0.87 3.98
CA ALA A 62 -32.44 1.68 3.53
C ALA A 62 -32.91 2.82 2.64
N VAL A 63 -32.33 4.01 2.81
CA VAL A 63 -32.49 5.16 1.91
C VAL A 63 -31.14 5.44 1.28
N ILE A 64 -31.11 5.42 -0.06
CA ILE A 64 -29.91 5.63 -0.87
C ILE A 64 -29.97 7.03 -1.46
N GLU A 65 -29.03 7.89 -1.09
CA GLU A 65 -28.88 9.26 -1.58
C GLU A 65 -27.66 9.36 -2.52
N THR A 66 -27.91 9.45 -3.82
CA THR A 66 -26.88 9.53 -4.88
C THR A 66 -27.42 10.19 -6.15
N ASN A 67 -26.58 10.37 -7.18
CA ASN A 67 -27.01 10.87 -8.49
C ASN A 67 -28.10 9.97 -9.09
N GLU A 68 -29.15 10.57 -9.66
CA GLU A 68 -30.31 9.88 -10.25
C GLU A 68 -29.93 8.69 -11.15
N ASN A 69 -28.96 8.89 -12.04
CA ASN A 69 -28.55 7.87 -13.00
C ASN A 69 -27.87 6.65 -12.34
N LEU A 70 -27.40 6.78 -11.10
CA LEU A 70 -26.69 5.75 -10.36
C LEU A 70 -27.60 4.83 -9.55
N GLN A 71 -28.84 5.25 -9.26
CA GLN A 71 -29.78 4.50 -8.42
C GLN A 71 -29.96 3.05 -8.92
N GLN A 72 -30.12 2.88 -10.24
CA GLN A 72 -30.30 1.56 -10.88
C GLN A 72 -29.05 0.64 -10.82
N TYR A 73 -27.88 1.18 -10.47
CA TYR A 73 -26.62 0.43 -10.43
C TYR A 73 -26.20 0.05 -9.01
N ILE A 74 -27.01 0.40 -8.02
CA ILE A 74 -26.81 0.01 -6.62
C ILE A 74 -27.72 -1.17 -6.34
N SER A 75 -27.11 -2.27 -5.90
CA SER A 75 -27.81 -3.47 -5.45
C SER A 75 -27.42 -3.76 -4.01
N TYR A 76 -28.20 -4.60 -3.31
CA TYR A 76 -27.87 -5.04 -1.96
C TYR A 76 -27.93 -6.57 -1.89
N GLU A 77 -27.29 -7.11 -0.87
CA GLU A 77 -27.37 -8.52 -0.51
C GLU A 77 -27.40 -8.63 1.02
N ILE A 78 -28.27 -9.49 1.53
CA ILE A 78 -28.25 -9.90 2.94
C ILE A 78 -27.83 -11.36 2.97
N LYS A 79 -26.70 -11.65 3.61
CA LYS A 79 -26.18 -13.01 3.80
C LYS A 79 -25.85 -13.22 5.27
N ASN A 80 -26.37 -14.27 5.89
CA ASN A 80 -26.19 -14.53 7.32
C ASN A 80 -26.55 -13.32 8.18
N LYS A 81 -27.71 -12.68 7.91
CA LYS A 81 -28.16 -11.43 8.54
C LYS A 81 -27.20 -10.22 8.42
N LYS A 82 -26.23 -10.27 7.50
CA LYS A 82 -25.32 -9.17 7.20
C LYS A 82 -25.70 -8.49 5.88
N LEU A 83 -26.08 -7.23 5.96
CA LEU A 83 -26.39 -6.35 4.83
C LEU A 83 -25.11 -5.79 4.20
N ARG A 84 -25.04 -5.86 2.88
CA ARG A 84 -23.97 -5.25 2.08
C ARG A 84 -24.52 -4.65 0.78
N PHE A 85 -24.16 -3.39 0.51
CA PHE A 85 -24.40 -2.77 -0.79
C PHE A 85 -23.31 -3.13 -1.80
N LYS A 86 -23.71 -3.32 -3.06
CA LYS A 86 -22.85 -3.69 -4.20
C LYS A 86 -23.07 -2.69 -5.34
N TYR A 87 -22.01 -1.98 -5.68
CA TYR A 87 -21.98 -1.03 -6.79
C TYR A 87 -20.60 -1.03 -7.49
N ASN A 88 -20.17 -2.23 -7.92
CA ASN A 88 -18.86 -2.46 -8.55
C ASN A 88 -18.84 -1.97 -10.00
N LYS A 89 -18.84 -0.64 -10.20
CA LYS A 89 -18.73 0.03 -11.52
C LYS A 89 -18.88 1.55 -11.52
N ILE A 90 -19.08 2.19 -10.37
CA ILE A 90 -19.35 3.62 -10.34
C ILE A 90 -18.03 4.39 -10.13
N LYS A 91 -17.84 5.49 -10.85
CA LYS A 91 -16.79 6.48 -10.56
C LYS A 91 -17.34 7.90 -10.63
N ASN A 92 -16.64 8.87 -10.05
CA ASN A 92 -16.98 10.30 -10.16
C ASN A 92 -18.47 10.55 -9.89
N TYR A 93 -18.93 10.15 -8.70
CA TYR A 93 -20.25 10.52 -8.18
C TYR A 93 -20.10 11.70 -7.23
N ASP A 94 -21.15 12.51 -7.13
CA ASP A 94 -21.14 13.68 -6.25
C ASP A 94 -21.47 13.29 -4.81
N LYS A 95 -22.32 12.26 -4.63
CA LYS A 95 -22.69 11.73 -3.31
C LYS A 95 -23.00 10.23 -3.38
N MET A 96 -22.61 9.49 -2.36
CA MET A 96 -22.91 8.07 -2.17
C MET A 96 -23.17 7.81 -0.69
N LYS A 97 -24.42 8.05 -0.26
CA LYS A 97 -24.81 8.02 1.14
C LYS A 97 -25.95 7.04 1.39
N PHE A 98 -25.82 6.25 2.44
CA PHE A 98 -26.79 5.21 2.82
C PHE A 98 -27.30 5.46 4.23
N TYR A 99 -28.61 5.68 4.37
CA TYR A 99 -29.28 5.69 5.68
C TYR A 99 -29.86 4.30 5.89
N ILE A 100 -29.47 3.60 6.94
CA ILE A 100 -29.88 2.22 7.20
C ILE A 100 -30.57 2.17 8.56
N THR A 101 -31.82 1.72 8.58
CA THR A 101 -32.61 1.56 9.79
C THR A 101 -32.78 0.09 10.12
N ALA A 102 -32.52 -0.27 11.39
CA ALA A 102 -32.80 -1.59 11.95
C ALA A 102 -33.10 -1.48 13.46
N PRO A 103 -33.81 -2.46 14.06
CA PRO A 103 -34.11 -2.45 15.50
C PRO A 103 -32.85 -2.58 16.38
N VAL A 104 -31.85 -3.34 15.90
CA VAL A 104 -30.59 -3.58 16.61
C VAL A 104 -29.48 -3.89 15.61
N PHE A 105 -28.25 -3.52 15.96
CA PHE A 105 -27.05 -3.93 15.25
C PHE A 105 -26.14 -4.74 16.19
N HIS A 106 -25.73 -5.93 15.78
CA HIS A 106 -24.77 -6.79 16.49
C HIS A 106 -23.36 -6.70 15.90
N GLU A 107 -23.23 -6.34 14.62
CA GLU A 107 -21.93 -6.18 13.96
C GLU A 107 -21.93 -5.05 12.92
N ILE A 108 -20.89 -4.21 12.96
CA ILE A 108 -20.62 -3.18 11.97
C ILE A 108 -19.19 -3.36 11.47
N SER A 109 -19.03 -3.53 10.16
CA SER A 109 -17.72 -3.66 9.53
C SER A 109 -17.57 -2.61 8.44
N ILE A 110 -16.59 -1.73 8.59
CA ILE A 110 -16.27 -0.71 7.59
C ILE A 110 -14.84 -0.83 7.11
N SER A 111 -14.66 -0.64 5.81
CA SER A 111 -13.37 -0.80 5.13
C SER A 111 -13.24 0.15 3.94
N GLY A 112 -12.01 0.39 3.49
CA GLY A 112 -11.73 1.32 2.40
C GLY A 112 -11.70 2.77 2.89
N ALA A 113 -12.21 3.70 2.07
CA ALA A 113 -12.33 5.13 2.37
C ALA A 113 -13.79 5.47 2.73
N SER A 114 -14.38 4.68 3.64
CA SER A 114 -15.77 4.83 4.07
C SER A 114 -15.87 5.63 5.36
N GLU A 115 -16.96 6.38 5.49
CA GLU A 115 -17.34 7.14 6.68
C GLU A 115 -18.63 6.54 7.29
N LEU A 116 -18.72 6.50 8.61
CA LEU A 116 -19.86 5.94 9.33
C LEU A 116 -20.30 6.85 10.47
N LYS A 117 -21.61 7.06 10.62
CA LYS A 117 -22.21 7.86 11.71
C LYS A 117 -23.44 7.18 12.32
N THR A 118 -23.63 7.34 13.63
CA THR A 118 -24.89 7.04 14.33
C THR A 118 -25.42 8.30 15.05
N PRO A 119 -25.97 9.28 14.32
CA PRO A 119 -26.27 10.60 14.87
C PRO A 119 -27.33 10.60 15.98
N ASP A 120 -28.26 9.65 15.95
CA ASP A 120 -29.34 9.53 16.94
C ASP A 120 -29.04 8.45 18.00
N GLY A 121 -27.83 7.88 17.96
CA GLY A 121 -27.45 6.73 18.76
C GLY A 121 -28.06 5.40 18.30
N ILE A 122 -27.39 4.30 18.64
CA ILE A 122 -27.92 2.94 18.48
C ILE A 122 -27.84 2.16 19.79
N LYS A 123 -28.76 1.22 20.02
CA LYS A 123 -28.86 0.47 21.27
C LYS A 123 -29.02 -1.04 21.07
N GLY A 124 -28.57 -1.82 22.04
CA GLY A 124 -28.69 -3.28 22.05
C GLY A 124 -27.89 -3.96 23.16
N ASP A 125 -27.69 -5.27 23.05
CA ASP A 125 -26.99 -6.02 24.11
C ASP A 125 -25.50 -6.18 23.84
N HIS A 126 -25.12 -6.54 22.61
CA HIS A 126 -23.74 -6.71 22.20
C HIS A 126 -23.48 -6.09 20.83
N LEU A 127 -22.34 -5.42 20.66
CA LEU A 127 -21.94 -4.83 19.39
C LEU A 127 -20.48 -5.16 19.09
N LYS A 128 -20.20 -5.56 17.85
CA LYS A 128 -18.85 -5.68 17.30
C LYS A 128 -18.65 -4.61 16.24
N VAL A 129 -17.59 -3.81 16.36
CA VAL A 129 -17.22 -2.79 15.37
C VAL A 129 -15.84 -3.12 14.84
N PHE A 130 -15.73 -3.26 13.52
CA PHE A 130 -14.49 -3.52 12.81
C PHE A 130 -14.21 -2.38 11.83
N THR A 131 -13.12 -1.64 12.03
CA THR A 131 -12.66 -0.58 11.13
C THR A 131 -11.32 -0.97 10.50
N SER A 132 -11.19 -0.77 9.18
CA SER A 132 -9.96 -1.06 8.45
C SER A 132 -9.75 -0.13 7.25
N GLY A 133 -8.51 0.01 6.78
CA GLY A 133 -8.18 0.89 5.66
C GLY A 133 -7.99 2.36 6.09
N ALA A 134 -8.57 3.30 5.34
CA ALA A 134 -8.59 4.74 5.62
C ALA A 134 -10.02 5.17 5.96
N SER A 135 -10.65 4.44 6.88
CA SER A 135 -12.05 4.63 7.28
C SER A 135 -12.15 5.48 8.54
N GLU A 136 -13.26 6.21 8.64
CA GLU A 136 -13.61 7.04 9.80
C GLU A 136 -15.00 6.64 10.31
N ALA A 137 -15.15 6.46 11.63
CA ALA A 137 -16.44 6.16 12.26
C ALA A 137 -16.65 7.04 13.48
N ASP A 138 -17.80 7.71 13.56
CA ASP A 138 -18.26 8.44 14.74
C ASP A 138 -19.57 7.81 15.25
N LEU A 139 -19.46 7.08 16.37
CA LEU A 139 -20.53 6.27 16.91
C LEU A 139 -21.01 6.78 18.27
N GLU A 140 -22.28 7.12 18.38
CA GLU A 140 -23.01 7.19 19.64
C GLU A 140 -23.76 5.87 19.88
N ILE A 141 -23.54 5.21 21.04
CA ILE A 141 -24.06 3.86 21.32
C ILE A 141 -24.54 3.67 22.77
N GLN A 142 -25.48 2.75 22.98
CA GLN A 142 -25.93 2.26 24.29
C GLN A 142 -26.02 0.74 24.30
N TYR A 143 -25.00 0.06 24.80
CA TYR A 143 -24.90 -1.41 24.74
C TYR A 143 -24.48 -2.05 26.06
N THR A 144 -24.67 -3.37 26.25
CA THR A 144 -24.08 -4.06 27.40
C THR A 144 -22.60 -4.38 27.14
N ASN A 145 -22.29 -4.95 25.97
CA ASN A 145 -20.94 -5.37 25.59
C ASN A 145 -20.52 -4.76 24.25
N LEU A 146 -19.31 -4.21 24.19
CA LEU A 146 -18.70 -3.69 22.97
C LEU A 146 -17.38 -4.40 22.68
N VAL A 147 -17.19 -4.82 21.44
CA VAL A 147 -15.88 -5.19 20.89
C VAL A 147 -15.55 -4.23 19.76
N SER A 148 -14.49 -3.44 19.90
CA SER A 148 -14.02 -2.54 18.85
C SER A 148 -12.65 -2.97 18.37
N GLN A 149 -12.51 -3.25 17.07
CA GLN A 149 -11.24 -3.61 16.44
C GLN A 149 -10.92 -2.61 15.34
N SER A 150 -9.80 -1.91 15.47
CA SER A 150 -9.38 -0.88 14.53
C SER A 150 -7.99 -1.20 13.97
N SER A 151 -7.89 -1.27 12.64
CA SER A 151 -6.66 -1.63 11.92
C SER A 151 -6.37 -0.73 10.73
N GLY A 152 -5.12 -0.65 10.28
CA GLY A 152 -4.73 0.23 9.17
C GLY A 152 -4.52 1.69 9.60
N ALA A 153 -4.96 2.64 8.79
CA ALA A 153 -4.94 4.09 9.07
C ALA A 153 -6.37 4.58 9.30
N SER A 154 -7.10 3.90 10.18
CA SER A 154 -8.51 4.16 10.49
C SER A 154 -8.68 4.88 11.82
N GLU A 155 -9.72 5.70 11.90
CA GLU A 155 -10.12 6.43 13.11
C GLU A 155 -11.52 5.97 13.54
N LEU A 156 -11.64 5.52 14.80
CA LEU A 156 -12.89 5.08 15.40
C LEU A 156 -13.17 5.90 16.65
N LYS A 157 -14.13 6.82 16.56
CA LYS A 157 -14.65 7.60 17.66
C LYS A 157 -15.94 6.99 18.19
N ILE A 158 -16.01 6.81 19.51
CA ILE A 158 -17.14 6.15 20.17
C ILE A 158 -17.53 6.93 21.43
N SER A 159 -18.83 7.18 21.59
CA SER A 159 -19.43 7.85 22.74
C SER A 159 -20.67 7.09 23.22
N GLY A 160 -21.12 7.37 24.45
CA GLY A 160 -22.34 6.80 25.02
C GLY A 160 -22.08 5.92 26.25
N ASN A 161 -22.80 4.81 26.41
CA ASN A 161 -22.74 3.97 27.60
C ASN A 161 -22.60 2.48 27.27
N VAL A 162 -21.60 1.83 27.84
CA VAL A 162 -21.37 0.39 27.73
C VAL A 162 -21.00 -0.22 29.08
N SER A 163 -21.34 -1.48 29.36
CA SER A 163 -20.87 -2.13 30.60
C SER A 163 -19.44 -2.66 30.45
N SER A 164 -19.19 -3.49 29.43
CA SER A 164 -17.88 -4.09 29.13
C SER A 164 -17.39 -3.72 27.73
N HIS A 165 -16.16 -3.21 27.62
CA HIS A 165 -15.55 -2.83 26.35
C HIS A 165 -14.23 -3.59 26.14
N ILE A 166 -14.11 -4.28 25.01
CA ILE A 166 -12.86 -4.87 24.53
C ILE A 166 -12.40 -4.09 23.31
N ALA A 167 -11.27 -3.42 23.42
CA ALA A 167 -10.67 -2.66 22.34
C ALA A 167 -9.40 -3.35 21.83
N SER A 168 -9.28 -3.51 20.51
CA SER A 168 -8.05 -3.92 19.86
C SER A 168 -7.64 -2.92 18.79
N ALA A 169 -6.43 -2.38 18.89
CA ALA A 169 -5.88 -1.47 17.91
C ALA A 169 -4.55 -1.99 17.37
N SER A 170 -4.39 -1.98 16.05
CA SER A 170 -3.18 -2.45 15.37
C SER A 170 -2.86 -1.62 14.11
N GLY A 171 -1.58 -1.44 13.80
CA GLY A 171 -1.17 -0.58 12.69
C GLY A 171 -1.04 0.89 13.12
N ALA A 172 -1.57 1.82 12.33
CA ALA A 172 -1.58 3.27 12.58
C ALA A 172 -3.02 3.75 12.88
N SER A 173 -3.77 2.94 13.63
CA SER A 173 -5.17 3.16 13.91
C SER A 173 -5.40 3.89 15.23
N GLU A 174 -6.51 4.61 15.31
CA GLU A 174 -6.91 5.34 16.51
C GLU A 174 -8.30 4.91 16.98
N ILE A 175 -8.44 4.66 18.29
CA ILE A 175 -9.73 4.43 18.96
C ILE A 175 -9.93 5.56 19.98
N LYS A 176 -10.83 6.49 19.68
CA LYS A 176 -11.23 7.64 20.51
C LYS A 176 -12.55 7.33 21.22
N ALA A 177 -12.47 6.60 22.33
CA ALA A 177 -13.58 6.21 23.20
C ALA A 177 -13.54 6.89 24.58
N GLY A 178 -12.99 8.11 24.68
CA GLY A 178 -12.94 8.85 25.95
C GLY A 178 -14.32 9.27 26.48
N ASP A 179 -15.26 9.49 25.56
CA ASP A 179 -16.64 9.86 25.87
C ASP A 179 -17.57 8.64 26.03
N LEU A 180 -17.03 7.42 25.88
CA LEU A 180 -17.74 6.17 26.09
C LEU A 180 -17.65 5.75 27.57
N LYS A 181 -18.73 5.93 28.33
CA LYS A 181 -18.76 5.55 29.74
C LYS A 181 -18.79 4.02 29.86
N THR A 182 -17.75 3.43 30.46
CA THR A 182 -17.70 1.98 30.72
C THR A 182 -17.53 1.59 32.18
N THR A 183 -17.98 0.39 32.56
CA THR A 183 -17.65 -0.20 33.87
C THR A 183 -16.27 -0.86 33.83
N SER A 184 -16.01 -1.69 32.81
CA SER A 184 -14.74 -2.37 32.60
C SER A 184 -14.26 -2.24 31.16
N THR A 185 -12.98 -1.92 30.95
CA THR A 185 -12.35 -1.89 29.63
C THR A 185 -11.12 -2.78 29.58
N VAL A 186 -10.98 -3.56 28.50
CA VAL A 186 -9.80 -4.36 28.18
C VAL A 186 -9.24 -3.89 26.85
N ILE A 187 -7.93 -3.59 26.80
CA ILE A 187 -7.27 -3.06 25.60
C ILE A 187 -6.11 -3.95 25.18
N SER A 188 -6.03 -4.23 23.88
CA SER A 188 -4.83 -4.76 23.24
C SER A 188 -4.39 -3.81 22.13
N ALA A 189 -3.33 -3.04 22.39
CA ALA A 189 -2.81 -2.06 21.45
C ALA A 189 -1.41 -2.47 20.97
N SER A 190 -1.23 -2.52 19.64
CA SER A 190 0.03 -2.91 19.00
C SER A 190 0.36 -2.01 17.80
N GLY A 191 1.64 -1.99 17.41
CA GLY A 191 2.11 -1.17 16.28
C GLY A 191 2.38 0.28 16.65
N ALA A 192 1.64 1.22 16.06
CA ALA A 192 1.69 2.66 16.28
C ALA A 192 0.26 3.21 16.48
N SER A 193 -0.53 2.51 17.29
CA SER A 193 -1.94 2.82 17.54
C SER A 193 -2.13 3.72 18.76
N GLU A 194 -3.19 4.52 18.77
CA GLU A 194 -3.61 5.29 19.94
C GLU A 194 -5.00 4.83 20.40
N CYS A 195 -5.16 4.63 21.70
CA CYS A 195 -6.43 4.30 22.32
C CYS A 195 -6.68 5.28 23.46
N PHE A 196 -7.71 6.10 23.32
CA PHE A 196 -8.22 6.93 24.39
C PHE A 196 -9.55 6.33 24.86
N VAL A 197 -9.63 5.82 26.09
CA VAL A 197 -10.82 5.11 26.59
C VAL A 197 -11.35 5.72 27.89
N ASN A 198 -12.43 5.18 28.41
CA ASN A 198 -12.95 5.56 29.71
C ASN A 198 -13.47 4.31 30.44
N ALA A 199 -13.12 4.16 31.72
CA ALA A 199 -13.56 3.06 32.57
C ALA A 199 -13.76 3.52 34.01
N LYS A 200 -14.83 3.06 34.66
CA LYS A 200 -15.18 3.39 36.05
C LYS A 200 -14.53 2.44 37.06
N SER A 201 -14.66 1.12 36.86
CA SER A 201 -14.22 0.12 37.83
C SER A 201 -12.85 -0.44 37.48
N SER A 202 -12.67 -0.98 36.27
CA SER A 202 -11.40 -1.63 35.90
C SER A 202 -10.95 -1.30 34.47
N LEU A 203 -9.64 -1.11 34.32
CA LEU A 203 -8.97 -1.01 33.03
C LEU A 203 -7.83 -2.02 32.96
N THR A 204 -7.90 -2.96 32.03
CA THR A 204 -6.78 -3.85 31.70
C THR A 204 -6.21 -3.46 30.35
N TYR A 205 -4.90 -3.31 30.23
CA TYR A 205 -4.30 -3.07 28.92
C TYR A 205 -3.00 -3.84 28.70
N THR A 206 -2.84 -4.31 27.47
CA THR A 206 -1.59 -4.80 26.89
C THR A 206 -1.18 -3.85 25.81
N VAL A 207 0.02 -3.29 25.94
CA VAL A 207 0.60 -2.37 24.97
C VAL A 207 1.89 -2.96 24.47
N SER A 208 2.04 -3.01 23.15
CA SER A 208 3.30 -3.38 22.49
C SER A 208 3.63 -2.38 21.37
N GLY A 209 4.90 -2.28 21.00
CA GLY A 209 5.35 -1.32 19.98
C GLY A 209 5.43 0.12 20.49
N SER A 210 4.81 1.07 19.80
CA SER A 210 4.72 2.49 20.21
C SER A 210 3.28 2.92 20.33
N SER A 211 2.45 2.00 20.80
CA SER A 211 1.04 2.26 21.00
C SER A 211 0.86 3.05 22.30
N THR A 212 -0.10 3.96 22.31
CA THR A 212 -0.40 4.80 23.48
C THR A 212 -1.80 4.49 23.97
N VAL A 213 -1.94 4.27 25.28
CA VAL A 213 -3.24 4.15 25.94
C VAL A 213 -3.41 5.33 26.89
N ARG A 214 -4.51 6.06 26.72
CA ARG A 214 -4.95 7.17 27.57
C ARG A 214 -6.33 6.83 28.12
N TYR A 215 -6.66 7.35 29.30
CA TYR A 215 -7.98 7.18 29.89
C TYR A 215 -8.55 8.51 30.36
N ALA A 216 -9.86 8.73 30.15
CA ALA A 216 -10.53 9.99 30.44
C ALA A 216 -10.69 10.27 31.94
N GLN A 217 -10.86 9.21 32.74
CA GLN A 217 -10.89 9.27 34.20
C GLN A 217 -10.11 8.11 34.80
N LYS A 218 -9.65 8.26 36.04
CA LYS A 218 -8.92 7.20 36.75
C LYS A 218 -9.90 6.09 37.20
N PRO A 219 -9.76 4.83 36.72
CA PRO A 219 -10.57 3.72 37.21
C PRO A 219 -10.14 3.28 38.61
N LYS A 220 -11.02 2.58 39.34
CA LYS A 220 -10.69 2.01 40.67
C LYS A 220 -9.51 1.04 40.61
N THR A 221 -9.39 0.29 39.52
CA THR A 221 -8.34 -0.70 39.28
C THR A 221 -7.74 -0.58 37.88
N VAL A 222 -6.41 -0.62 37.80
CA VAL A 222 -5.66 -0.73 36.54
C VAL A 222 -4.79 -2.00 36.57
N ILE A 223 -4.82 -2.79 35.49
CA ILE A 223 -4.01 -3.98 35.29
C ILE A 223 -3.20 -3.82 34.01
N ILE A 224 -1.88 -3.98 34.10
CA ILE A 224 -0.97 -3.88 32.96
C ILE A 224 -0.44 -5.27 32.65
N GLN A 225 -0.75 -5.79 31.47
CA GLN A 225 -0.32 -7.12 31.04
C GLN A 225 0.82 -6.97 30.02
N ASN A 226 2.07 -7.12 30.49
CA ASN A 226 3.25 -7.23 29.63
C ASN A 226 3.53 -8.72 29.34
N ASN A 227 3.94 -9.04 28.10
CA ASN A 227 4.29 -10.41 27.66
C ASN A 227 5.51 -11.05 28.39
N SER A 228 5.97 -10.47 29.51
CA SER A 228 7.09 -10.99 30.30
C SER A 228 6.78 -11.23 31.79
N LYS A 229 5.60 -10.87 32.30
CA LYS A 229 5.04 -11.24 33.63
C LYS A 229 3.73 -10.45 33.85
N THR A 230 2.72 -11.11 34.40
CA THR A 230 1.45 -10.49 34.80
C THR A 230 1.68 -9.63 36.06
N GLU A 231 1.59 -8.30 35.96
CA GLU A 231 1.61 -7.42 37.13
C GLU A 231 0.19 -7.27 37.69
N LYS A 232 0.08 -7.41 39.02
CA LYS A 232 -1.18 -7.50 39.77
C LYS A 232 -1.61 -6.11 40.28
N VAL A 233 -2.77 -5.67 39.81
CA VAL A 233 -3.84 -4.87 40.45
C VAL A 233 -3.43 -3.88 41.56
N VAL A 234 -3.60 -2.57 41.29
CA VAL A 234 -3.76 -1.54 42.33
C VAL A 234 -5.26 -1.33 42.60
N VAL A 235 -5.70 -1.46 43.86
CA VAL A 235 -7.04 -1.06 44.32
C VAL A 235 -6.86 0.20 45.17
N PHE A 236 -7.48 1.31 44.77
CA PHE A 236 -7.49 2.53 45.59
C PHE A 236 -8.78 2.57 46.42
N ASN A 237 -8.65 2.51 47.75
CA ASN A 237 -9.70 2.98 48.66
C ASN A 237 -9.46 4.46 48.95
N ASP A 238 -10.54 5.22 48.84
CA ASP A 238 -10.57 6.68 48.82
C ASP A 238 -10.41 7.28 50.23
N THR A 239 -9.45 8.18 50.41
CA THR A 239 -9.64 9.37 51.26
C THR A 239 -8.66 10.46 50.85
N LEU A 240 -9.24 11.57 50.38
CA LEU A 240 -8.69 12.88 50.08
C LEU A 240 -7.42 13.28 50.87
N LYS A 241 -6.32 13.55 50.17
CA LYS A 241 -5.70 14.88 50.03
C LYS A 241 -4.44 14.79 49.15
N THR A 242 -4.38 15.71 48.19
CA THR A 242 -3.26 16.00 47.30
C THR A 242 -1.95 16.24 48.04
N SER A 243 -1.02 15.32 47.87
CA SER A 243 0.42 15.59 47.69
C SER A 243 1.01 14.43 46.89
N GLU A 244 1.74 14.76 45.84
CA GLU A 244 2.43 13.80 44.98
C GLU A 244 3.42 12.96 45.83
N PHE A 245 3.06 11.70 46.06
CA PHE A 245 3.98 10.69 46.57
C PHE A 245 4.13 9.60 45.50
N ASN A 246 5.24 9.69 44.75
CA ASN A 246 5.80 8.53 44.06
C ASN A 246 6.67 7.78 45.07
N MET A 247 6.30 6.55 45.40
CA MET A 247 7.19 5.64 46.13
C MET A 247 6.84 4.19 45.80
N TYR A 248 7.56 3.64 44.82
CA TYR A 248 8.53 2.55 44.99
C TYR A 248 8.74 1.83 43.65
N SER A 249 9.85 2.16 42.98
CA SER A 249 10.59 1.21 42.14
C SER A 249 12.01 1.21 42.69
N ASP A 250 12.61 0.04 42.90
CA ASP A 250 14.00 -0.19 43.39
C ASP A 250 15.08 0.30 42.41
N THR A 251 14.89 1.48 41.86
CA THR A 251 15.77 2.06 40.87
C THR A 251 15.82 3.56 41.10
N THR A 252 16.95 4.02 41.60
CA THR A 252 17.21 5.45 41.72
C THR A 252 17.61 5.96 40.34
N LYS A 253 16.76 6.78 39.73
CA LYS A 253 17.04 7.42 38.43
C LYS A 253 17.32 8.90 38.63
N ILE A 254 18.52 9.33 38.28
CA ILE A 254 18.92 10.73 38.30
C ILE A 254 19.09 11.18 36.86
N LYS A 255 18.38 12.24 36.46
CA LYS A 255 18.45 12.80 35.11
C LYS A 255 18.84 14.26 35.15
N VAL A 256 19.94 14.61 34.50
CA VAL A 256 20.45 15.99 34.39
C VAL A 256 20.83 16.23 32.92
N GLY A 257 19.95 16.88 32.16
CA GLY A 257 20.16 17.11 30.73
C GLY A 257 20.27 15.81 29.93
N SER A 258 21.40 15.61 29.23
CA SER A 258 21.70 14.39 28.44
C SER A 258 22.27 13.24 29.28
N LEU A 259 22.57 13.49 30.55
CA LEU A 259 23.04 12.51 31.53
C LEU A 259 21.84 11.82 32.20
N ASN A 260 21.79 10.50 32.11
CA ASN A 260 20.84 9.66 32.83
C ASN A 260 21.64 8.64 33.66
N VAL A 261 21.49 8.66 34.97
CA VAL A 261 22.09 7.70 35.90
C VAL A 261 20.96 6.82 36.43
N GLU A 262 21.12 5.52 36.33
CA GLU A 262 20.18 4.50 36.82
C GLU A 262 20.95 3.58 37.77
N VAL A 263 20.62 3.66 39.05
CA VAL A 263 21.15 2.78 40.10
C VAL A 263 20.08 1.76 40.40
N ILE A 264 20.34 0.50 40.07
CA ILE A 264 19.47 -0.63 40.40
C ILE A 264 19.96 -1.15 41.75
N ASP A 265 19.06 -1.26 42.73
CA ASP A 265 19.46 -1.67 44.06
C ASP A 265 20.15 -3.05 44.02
N SER A 266 21.26 -3.14 44.75
CA SER A 266 22.18 -4.28 44.93
C SER A 266 23.16 -4.70 43.82
N ASP A 267 22.97 -4.46 42.50
CA ASP A 267 23.86 -5.14 41.52
C ASP A 267 24.46 -4.29 40.38
N THR A 268 23.90 -3.14 39.98
CA THR A 268 24.40 -2.43 38.78
C THR A 268 24.09 -0.94 38.75
N THR A 269 25.12 -0.14 38.43
CA THR A 269 24.98 1.29 38.09
C THR A 269 25.13 1.49 36.58
N LYS A 270 24.16 2.14 35.95
CA LYS A 270 24.22 2.55 34.54
C LYS A 270 24.28 4.06 34.42
N VAL A 271 25.27 4.58 33.72
CA VAL A 271 25.42 6.00 33.41
C VAL A 271 25.35 6.19 31.91
N THR A 272 24.26 6.79 31.42
CA THR A 272 24.04 7.07 30.00
C THR A 272 24.25 8.55 29.72
N VAL A 273 25.16 8.86 28.79
CA VAL A 273 25.39 10.20 28.25
C VAL A 273 25.24 10.15 26.73
N GLY A 274 24.15 10.74 26.22
CA GLY A 274 23.86 10.71 24.78
C GLY A 274 23.67 9.29 24.25
N SER A 275 24.51 8.86 23.29
CA SER A 275 24.48 7.50 22.74
C SER A 275 25.39 6.51 23.46
N HIS A 276 26.00 6.88 24.60
CA HIS A 276 26.94 6.03 25.32
C HIS A 276 26.38 5.69 26.70
N THR A 277 26.51 4.43 27.09
CA THR A 277 26.10 3.90 28.39
C THR A 277 27.27 3.18 29.00
N LEU A 278 27.72 3.69 30.13
CA LEU A 278 28.65 3.05 31.04
C LEU A 278 27.83 2.16 31.99
N ILE A 279 28.23 0.91 32.15
CA ILE A 279 27.63 -0.05 33.08
C ILE A 279 28.73 -0.48 34.04
N VAL A 280 28.51 -0.25 35.33
CA VAL A 280 29.40 -0.68 36.41
C VAL A 280 28.63 -1.70 37.24
N THR A 281 29.13 -2.93 37.29
CA THR A 281 28.53 -3.98 38.14
C THR A 281 29.06 -3.89 39.57
N ASP A 282 28.34 -4.50 40.50
CA ASP A 282 28.73 -4.75 41.90
C ASP A 282 30.16 -5.33 42.07
N ASN A 283 30.56 -6.21 41.15
CA ASN A 283 31.87 -6.87 41.14
C ASN A 283 33.01 -5.98 40.60
N GLY A 284 32.73 -4.71 40.28
CA GLY A 284 33.72 -3.74 39.80
C GLY A 284 34.01 -3.78 38.30
N ASP A 285 33.28 -4.62 37.53
CA ASP A 285 33.44 -4.67 36.08
C ASP A 285 32.84 -3.41 35.43
N VAL A 286 33.60 -2.83 34.50
CA VAL A 286 33.20 -1.63 33.76
C VAL A 286 32.98 -1.99 32.28
N LYS A 287 31.75 -1.84 31.80
CA LYS A 287 31.38 -2.02 30.39
C LYS A 287 30.95 -0.70 29.76
N TRP A 288 31.44 -0.44 28.57
CA TRP A 288 31.06 0.70 27.75
C TRP A 288 30.23 0.22 26.55
N GLU A 289 28.99 0.66 26.46
CA GLU A 289 28.07 0.34 25.37
C GLU A 289 27.65 1.61 24.62
N ARG A 290 27.51 1.52 23.30
CA ARG A 290 26.94 2.61 22.49
C ARG A 290 25.49 2.29 22.15
N ASN A 291 24.54 2.91 22.84
CA ASN A 291 23.13 2.86 22.54
C ASN A 291 22.82 3.65 21.25
N LYS A 292 22.82 2.95 20.10
CA LYS A 292 22.31 3.50 18.85
C LYS A 292 20.78 3.47 18.89
N ALA A 293 20.14 4.64 18.85
CA ALA A 293 18.70 4.73 18.67
C ALA A 293 18.28 3.98 17.39
N PRO A 294 17.18 3.20 17.42
CA PRO A 294 16.69 2.50 16.24
C PRO A 294 16.39 3.52 15.13
N LYS A 295 16.85 3.24 13.92
CA LYS A 295 16.58 4.06 12.73
C LYS A 295 15.52 3.38 11.89
N PHE A 296 14.61 4.17 11.33
CA PHE A 296 13.75 3.70 10.24
C PHE A 296 14.65 3.28 9.07
N ASN A 297 14.40 2.12 8.50
CA ASN A 297 15.24 1.54 7.46
C ASN A 297 14.37 1.08 6.30
N GLY A 298 14.31 1.87 5.24
CA GLY A 298 13.52 1.58 4.04
C GLY A 298 14.00 0.34 3.30
N HIS A 299 13.21 -0.05 2.29
CA HIS A 299 13.47 -1.22 1.46
C HIS A 299 13.47 -0.88 -0.04
N TRP A 300 13.85 0.35 -0.39
CA TRP A 300 14.04 0.79 -1.77
C TRP A 300 15.49 0.62 -2.23
N GLY A 301 16.46 0.93 -1.36
CA GLY A 301 17.89 0.75 -1.63
C GLY A 301 18.24 -0.70 -2.01
N GLY A 302 18.86 -0.90 -3.18
CA GLY A 302 19.05 -2.25 -3.67
C GLY A 302 19.27 -2.43 -5.18
N VAL A 303 19.39 -3.71 -5.57
CA VAL A 303 19.26 -4.17 -6.95
C VAL A 303 17.92 -4.85 -7.13
N GLU A 304 17.19 -4.41 -8.15
CA GLU A 304 15.90 -4.94 -8.54
C GLU A 304 15.93 -5.54 -9.94
N LEU A 305 15.24 -6.66 -10.10
CA LEU A 305 15.01 -7.29 -11.40
C LEU A 305 13.52 -7.45 -11.62
N GLY A 306 13.04 -7.06 -12.80
CA GLY A 306 11.64 -7.19 -13.16
C GLY A 306 11.43 -7.47 -14.63
N ILE A 307 10.19 -7.81 -14.95
CA ILE A 307 9.67 -7.79 -16.31
C ILE A 307 8.99 -6.45 -16.55
N ASN A 308 9.07 -5.95 -17.77
CA ASN A 308 8.42 -4.69 -18.13
C ASN A 308 7.67 -4.78 -19.46
N GLY A 309 6.74 -3.85 -19.62
CA GLY A 309 5.86 -3.79 -20.76
C GLY A 309 5.16 -2.45 -20.81
N TYR A 310 4.14 -2.37 -21.66
CA TYR A 310 3.24 -1.23 -21.71
C TYR A 310 1.84 -1.68 -22.11
N VAL A 311 0.86 -0.85 -21.77
CA VAL A 311 -0.56 -1.00 -22.10
C VAL A 311 -1.12 0.30 -22.67
N THR A 312 -2.25 0.23 -23.36
CA THR A 312 -3.03 1.40 -23.77
C THR A 312 -3.73 2.05 -22.57
N SER A 313 -4.33 3.24 -22.75
CA SER A 313 -5.20 3.88 -21.74
C SER A 313 -6.38 2.99 -21.29
N GLY A 314 -6.77 2.01 -22.11
CA GLY A 314 -7.77 0.99 -21.79
C GLY A 314 -7.23 -0.25 -21.07
N PHE A 315 -6.00 -0.21 -20.54
CA PHE A 315 -5.33 -1.33 -19.86
C PHE A 315 -5.27 -2.64 -20.66
N ASN A 316 -5.11 -2.52 -21.98
CA ASN A 316 -4.97 -3.66 -22.88
C ASN A 316 -3.75 -3.50 -23.79
N THR A 317 -3.48 -4.52 -24.59
CA THR A 317 -2.37 -4.55 -25.55
C THR A 317 -2.85 -4.40 -27.00
N ASN A 318 -4.07 -3.89 -27.19
CA ASN A 318 -4.72 -3.78 -28.49
C ASN A 318 -4.63 -2.32 -28.96
N TRP A 319 -3.59 -2.02 -29.72
CA TRP A 319 -3.41 -0.74 -30.41
C TRP A 319 -3.70 -0.90 -31.91
N ALA A 320 -3.77 0.21 -32.63
CA ALA A 320 -4.00 0.19 -34.07
C ALA A 320 -2.94 -0.64 -34.80
N PRO A 321 -3.29 -1.41 -35.86
CA PRO A 321 -2.37 -2.29 -36.57
C PRO A 321 -1.09 -1.59 -37.08
N GLU A 322 -1.16 -0.29 -37.37
CA GLU A 322 0.00 0.52 -37.75
C GLU A 322 1.10 0.56 -36.67
N TYR A 323 0.78 0.28 -35.41
CA TYR A 323 1.71 0.23 -34.28
C TYR A 323 2.14 -1.20 -33.89
N ASP A 324 1.78 -2.23 -34.65
CA ASP A 324 2.16 -3.63 -34.35
C ASP A 324 3.66 -3.88 -34.27
N TYR A 325 4.49 -2.96 -34.77
CA TYR A 325 5.93 -2.99 -34.59
C TYR A 325 6.37 -2.87 -33.12
N LEU A 326 5.49 -2.39 -32.24
CA LEU A 326 5.69 -2.28 -30.79
C LEU A 326 5.35 -3.57 -30.03
N ASN A 327 4.75 -4.59 -30.66
CA ASN A 327 4.44 -5.84 -29.95
C ASN A 327 5.69 -6.44 -29.27
N LEU A 328 5.59 -6.76 -27.98
CA LEU A 328 6.70 -7.21 -27.14
C LEU A 328 6.74 -8.73 -26.97
N LYS A 329 7.94 -9.26 -26.72
CA LYS A 329 8.17 -10.53 -26.01
C LYS A 329 8.30 -10.21 -24.54
N TYR A 330 7.22 -10.26 -23.78
CA TYR A 330 7.17 -9.84 -22.37
C TYR A 330 8.17 -10.63 -21.51
N GLU A 331 8.31 -11.93 -21.74
CA GLU A 331 9.24 -12.82 -21.02
C GLU A 331 10.73 -12.49 -21.27
N LYS A 332 11.03 -11.62 -22.23
CA LYS A 332 12.38 -11.12 -22.53
C LYS A 332 12.49 -9.60 -22.40
N SER A 333 11.42 -8.94 -21.97
CA SER A 333 11.39 -7.50 -21.72
C SER A 333 11.64 -7.27 -20.24
N THR A 334 12.81 -6.73 -19.92
CA THR A 334 13.35 -6.74 -18.55
C THR A 334 13.66 -5.34 -18.05
N ALA A 335 13.37 -5.11 -16.78
CA ALA A 335 13.81 -3.97 -16.02
C ALA A 335 14.93 -4.38 -15.06
N VAL A 336 15.97 -3.57 -14.98
CA VAL A 336 17.00 -3.67 -13.95
C VAL A 336 17.07 -2.32 -13.27
N ASN A 337 16.89 -2.26 -11.96
CA ASN A 337 17.07 -1.02 -11.20
C ASN A 337 18.21 -1.16 -10.20
N LEU A 338 19.00 -0.10 -10.09
CA LEU A 338 20.10 0.04 -9.15
C LEU A 338 19.83 1.29 -8.30
N ASN A 339 19.29 1.07 -7.11
CA ASN A 339 18.83 2.11 -6.21
C ASN A 339 19.98 2.47 -5.24
N LEU A 340 20.91 3.28 -5.77
CA LEU A 340 22.24 3.56 -5.20
C LEU A 340 22.22 4.15 -3.79
N TYR A 341 21.32 5.09 -3.53
CA TYR A 341 21.26 5.83 -2.28
C TYR A 341 19.83 5.93 -1.79
N GLU A 342 19.63 5.65 -0.51
CA GLU A 342 18.36 5.75 0.17
C GLU A 342 18.50 6.68 1.38
N GLN A 343 17.61 7.67 1.46
CA GLN A 343 17.41 8.51 2.63
C GLN A 343 16.09 8.14 3.31
N ASN A 344 16.23 7.72 4.56
CA ASN A 344 15.14 7.25 5.39
C ASN A 344 14.73 8.32 6.39
N ILE A 345 13.49 8.79 6.29
CA ILE A 345 12.93 9.83 7.16
C ILE A 345 11.82 9.19 7.97
N ALA A 346 12.07 8.97 9.26
CA ALA A 346 11.04 8.42 10.13
C ALA A 346 9.96 9.46 10.44
N LEU A 347 8.69 9.09 10.26
CA LEU A 347 7.54 9.96 10.51
C LEU A 347 6.91 9.73 11.88
N ASN A 348 7.28 8.66 12.59
CA ASN A 348 6.77 8.38 13.93
C ASN A 348 7.88 8.06 14.94
N LYS A 349 7.57 8.23 16.24
CA LYS A 349 8.49 7.89 17.34
C LYS A 349 8.91 6.42 17.33
N GLY A 350 8.03 5.54 16.84
CA GLY A 350 8.28 4.10 16.70
C GLY A 350 9.20 3.70 15.54
N LYS A 351 9.61 4.65 14.69
CA LYS A 351 10.55 4.45 13.57
C LYS A 351 10.17 3.30 12.63
N ASN A 352 8.88 3.02 12.52
CA ASN A 352 8.34 1.95 11.67
C ASN A 352 7.38 2.49 10.60
N ILE A 353 7.18 3.80 10.58
CA ILE A 353 6.51 4.51 9.50
C ILE A 353 7.49 5.59 9.05
N GLY A 354 7.71 5.68 7.75
CA GLY A 354 8.66 6.64 7.23
C GLY A 354 8.43 6.98 5.77
N LEU A 355 9.09 8.05 5.38
CA LEU A 355 9.23 8.49 4.01
C LEU A 355 10.63 8.08 3.53
N ILE A 356 10.67 7.54 2.32
CA ILE A 356 11.89 7.12 1.65
C ILE A 356 12.05 8.01 0.43
N THR A 357 13.22 8.62 0.34
CA THR A 357 13.69 9.26 -0.90
C THR A 357 15.09 8.76 -1.22
N GLY A 358 15.65 9.13 -2.37
CA GLY A 358 16.90 8.54 -2.80
C GLY A 358 17.29 8.86 -4.23
N LEU A 359 18.26 8.09 -4.72
CA LEU A 359 18.75 8.19 -6.09
C LEU A 359 19.04 6.80 -6.65
N GLY A 360 18.59 6.54 -7.87
CA GLY A 360 18.73 5.25 -8.51
C GLY A 360 18.79 5.33 -10.03
N LEU A 361 19.22 4.25 -10.65
CA LEU A 361 19.29 4.09 -12.10
C LEU A 361 18.37 2.96 -12.53
N SER A 362 17.56 3.18 -13.57
CA SER A 362 16.64 2.18 -14.11
C SER A 362 16.94 1.94 -15.58
N TRP A 363 17.15 0.67 -15.96
CA TRP A 363 17.33 0.22 -17.33
C TRP A 363 16.12 -0.60 -17.77
N ASN A 364 15.29 0.01 -18.61
CA ASN A 364 14.12 -0.63 -19.19
C ASN A 364 14.45 -1.18 -20.58
N ASN A 365 14.34 -2.50 -20.75
CA ASN A 365 14.60 -3.19 -22.00
C ASN A 365 13.31 -3.77 -22.59
N TYR A 366 12.80 -3.16 -23.65
CA TYR A 366 11.62 -3.63 -24.37
C TYR A 366 12.05 -4.49 -25.56
N ARG A 367 11.79 -5.80 -25.50
CA ARG A 367 12.16 -6.75 -26.56
C ARG A 367 11.00 -6.92 -27.53
N PHE A 368 11.18 -6.57 -28.80
CA PHE A 368 10.12 -6.72 -29.79
C PHE A 368 9.93 -8.18 -30.23
N SER A 369 8.68 -8.51 -30.56
CA SER A 369 8.20 -9.83 -31.00
C SER A 369 8.67 -10.19 -32.40
N LYS A 370 8.68 -9.22 -33.31
CA LYS A 370 9.07 -9.35 -34.72
C LYS A 370 10.37 -8.60 -35.02
N SER A 371 10.85 -8.69 -36.26
CA SER A 371 12.06 -8.02 -36.78
C SER A 371 11.84 -6.51 -36.96
N THR A 372 11.58 -5.82 -35.86
CA THR A 372 11.31 -4.38 -35.82
C THR A 372 12.58 -3.54 -35.98
N TYR A 373 12.52 -2.55 -36.86
CA TYR A 373 13.41 -1.39 -36.96
C TYR A 373 12.62 -0.14 -36.55
N LEU A 374 13.13 0.65 -35.60
CA LEU A 374 12.52 1.95 -35.24
C LEU A 374 13.31 3.07 -35.88
N SER A 375 12.61 3.97 -36.56
CA SER A 375 13.18 5.22 -37.08
C SER A 375 12.85 6.39 -36.16
N SER A 376 13.82 7.29 -36.07
CA SER A 376 13.77 8.55 -35.32
C SER A 376 13.85 9.78 -36.23
N ASP A 377 13.78 9.58 -37.54
CA ASP A 377 14.21 10.58 -38.53
C ASP A 377 13.03 11.39 -39.09
N SER A 378 11.89 11.36 -38.39
CA SER A 378 10.64 12.01 -38.83
C SER A 378 10.08 12.97 -37.77
N SER A 379 8.81 13.38 -37.87
CA SER A 379 8.14 14.16 -36.84
C SER A 379 7.53 13.31 -35.72
N SER A 380 7.38 12.00 -35.93
CA SER A 380 6.79 11.03 -34.98
C SER A 380 7.52 9.69 -35.01
N LEU A 381 7.26 8.81 -34.04
CA LEU A 381 7.81 7.47 -34.04
C LEU A 381 7.24 6.66 -35.20
N TYR A 382 8.12 6.10 -36.01
CA TYR A 382 7.77 5.07 -37.00
C TYR A 382 8.56 3.80 -36.72
N GLY A 383 7.92 2.67 -36.99
CA GLY A 383 8.56 1.37 -36.97
C GLY A 383 8.25 0.58 -38.22
N PHE A 384 9.20 -0.25 -38.61
CA PHE A 384 9.16 -1.04 -39.83
C PHE A 384 9.49 -2.50 -39.51
N TYR A 385 8.97 -3.41 -40.31
CA TYR A 385 9.50 -4.79 -40.34
C TYR A 385 10.61 -4.91 -41.36
N MET A 386 11.69 -5.58 -40.98
CA MET A 386 12.81 -5.87 -41.87
C MET A 386 12.49 -7.11 -42.69
N ILE A 387 12.42 -6.96 -44.01
CA ILE A 387 12.09 -8.02 -44.97
C ILE A 387 13.26 -8.23 -45.95
N GLY A 388 13.63 -9.48 -46.18
CA GLY A 388 14.65 -9.88 -47.15
C GLY A 388 14.20 -9.71 -48.60
N ASN A 389 15.12 -9.97 -49.53
CA ASN A 389 14.82 -9.91 -50.96
C ASN A 389 13.80 -10.97 -51.41
N ASP A 390 13.72 -12.07 -50.67
CA ASP A 390 12.78 -13.19 -50.84
C ASP A 390 11.36 -12.90 -50.30
N GLY A 391 11.13 -11.71 -49.74
CA GLY A 391 9.85 -11.35 -49.11
C GLY A 391 9.65 -11.93 -47.71
N ALA A 392 10.62 -12.70 -47.19
CA ALA A 392 10.55 -13.26 -45.85
C ALA A 392 11.13 -12.29 -44.80
N PRO A 393 10.65 -12.30 -43.54
CA PRO A 393 11.25 -11.48 -42.48
C PRO A 393 12.73 -11.81 -42.25
N ILE A 394 13.56 -10.79 -42.04
CA ILE A 394 14.98 -11.00 -41.71
C ILE A 394 15.14 -11.73 -40.37
N SER A 395 15.98 -12.75 -40.38
CA SER A 395 16.31 -13.53 -39.19
C SER A 395 17.13 -12.70 -38.20
N VAL A 396 16.46 -12.28 -37.13
CA VAL A 396 17.09 -11.56 -36.02
C VAL A 396 17.08 -12.40 -34.75
N ARG A 397 18.22 -12.46 -34.07
CA ARG A 397 18.26 -13.01 -32.70
C ARG A 397 17.40 -12.16 -31.79
N LYS A 398 17.46 -10.84 -31.98
CA LYS A 398 17.07 -9.83 -30.99
C LYS A 398 16.89 -8.46 -31.64
N THR A 399 15.75 -7.83 -31.43
CA THR A 399 15.58 -6.39 -31.60
C THR A 399 14.95 -5.81 -30.33
N LYS A 400 15.47 -4.69 -29.83
CA LYS A 400 14.98 -4.10 -28.59
C LYS A 400 15.16 -2.59 -28.55
N LEU A 401 14.33 -1.93 -27.76
CA LEU A 401 14.49 -0.56 -27.30
C LEU A 401 14.96 -0.58 -25.84
N THR A 402 16.05 0.11 -25.54
CA THR A 402 16.57 0.25 -24.18
C THR A 402 16.54 1.72 -23.77
N ALA A 403 15.94 2.01 -22.62
CA ALA A 403 15.92 3.34 -22.02
C ALA A 403 16.51 3.30 -20.62
N MET A 404 17.41 4.25 -20.34
CA MET A 404 18.07 4.42 -19.04
C MET A 404 17.57 5.69 -18.37
N TYR A 405 17.22 5.61 -17.11
CA TYR A 405 16.67 6.72 -16.33
C TYR A 405 17.42 6.90 -15.02
N LEU A 406 17.64 8.16 -14.63
CA LEU A 406 17.90 8.56 -13.25
C LEU A 406 16.56 8.65 -12.53
N THR A 407 16.45 8.09 -11.34
CA THR A 407 15.17 7.98 -10.61
C THR A 407 15.33 8.50 -9.20
N VAL A 408 14.36 9.31 -8.78
CA VAL A 408 14.20 9.80 -7.41
C VAL A 408 12.85 9.27 -6.90
N PRO A 409 12.85 8.43 -5.85
CA PRO A 409 11.63 7.96 -5.22
C PRO A 409 11.09 8.98 -4.20
N LEU A 410 9.78 8.94 -4.03
CA LEU A 410 9.08 9.46 -2.88
C LEU A 410 8.09 8.39 -2.43
N ILE A 411 8.49 7.59 -1.46
CA ILE A 411 7.73 6.40 -1.02
C ILE A 411 7.38 6.55 0.45
N PHE A 412 6.10 6.43 0.77
CA PHE A 412 5.64 6.22 2.13
C PHE A 412 5.70 4.71 2.42
N GLU A 413 6.36 4.32 3.50
CA GLU A 413 6.51 2.92 3.87
C GLU A 413 6.16 2.69 5.34
N MET A 414 5.40 1.62 5.56
CA MET A 414 5.03 1.11 6.87
C MET A 414 5.67 -0.27 7.08
N GLN A 415 6.21 -0.48 8.27
CA GLN A 415 6.94 -1.69 8.64
C GLN A 415 6.42 -2.23 9.98
N THR A 416 6.51 -3.55 10.14
CA THR A 416 6.33 -4.22 11.44
C THR A 416 7.56 -4.05 12.32
N LYS A 417 7.37 -3.94 13.64
CA LYS A 417 8.46 -3.74 14.63
C LYS A 417 9.24 -5.01 14.97
N GLN A 418 9.14 -6.04 14.13
CA GLN A 418 9.79 -7.31 14.39
C GLN A 418 11.31 -7.18 14.24
N THR A 419 12.04 -7.65 15.26
CA THR A 419 13.52 -7.60 15.31
C THR A 419 14.16 -8.61 14.37
N LYS A 420 13.52 -9.77 14.15
CA LYS A 420 14.00 -10.78 13.20
C LYS A 420 13.70 -10.39 11.76
N ARG A 421 14.75 -10.23 10.94
CA ARG A 421 14.67 -9.90 9.50
C ARG A 421 13.80 -10.87 8.71
N THR A 422 13.75 -12.15 9.09
CA THR A 422 12.99 -13.22 8.43
C THR A 422 11.48 -13.13 8.60
N SER A 423 10.99 -12.34 9.56
CA SER A 423 9.57 -12.20 9.87
C SER A 423 9.10 -10.74 9.79
N ARG A 424 9.92 -9.86 9.19
CA ARG A 424 9.59 -8.46 9.01
C ARG A 424 8.72 -8.31 7.77
N PHE A 425 7.55 -7.75 7.98
CA PHE A 425 6.64 -7.28 6.93
C PHE A 425 6.83 -5.77 6.72
N TYR A 426 6.82 -5.33 5.46
CA TYR A 426 6.61 -3.93 5.09
C TYR A 426 5.72 -3.78 3.87
N PHE A 427 5.10 -2.60 3.78
CA PHE A 427 4.32 -2.16 2.64
C PHE A 427 4.68 -0.71 2.32
N GLY A 428 4.96 -0.45 1.05
CA GLY A 428 5.34 0.87 0.55
C GLY A 428 4.50 1.30 -0.64
N VAL A 429 4.09 2.57 -0.66
CA VAL A 429 3.39 3.19 -1.78
C VAL A 429 4.01 4.55 -2.09
N GLY A 430 4.10 4.93 -3.35
CA GLY A 430 4.72 6.20 -3.68
C GLY A 430 4.74 6.56 -5.15
N ILE A 431 5.55 7.57 -5.46
CA ILE A 431 5.80 8.04 -6.82
C ILE A 431 7.31 7.97 -7.08
N LEU A 432 7.68 7.58 -8.30
CA LEU A 432 9.05 7.66 -8.81
C LEU A 432 9.09 8.77 -9.86
N ALA A 433 9.88 9.81 -9.62
CA ALA A 433 10.19 10.81 -10.63
C ALA A 433 11.48 10.41 -11.34
N SER A 434 11.43 10.27 -12.65
CA SER A 434 12.59 9.82 -13.41
C SER A 434 12.94 10.73 -14.58
N LEU A 435 14.22 11.06 -14.71
CA LEU A 435 14.82 11.77 -15.84
C LEU A 435 15.50 10.75 -16.76
N ARG A 436 15.18 10.80 -18.05
CA ARG A 436 15.78 9.93 -19.05
C ARG A 436 17.19 10.39 -19.40
N LEU A 437 18.16 9.50 -19.21
CA LEU A 437 19.59 9.77 -19.47
C LEU A 437 20.02 9.29 -20.85
N SER A 438 19.55 8.12 -21.28
CA SER A 438 19.94 7.55 -22.56
C SER A 438 18.84 6.68 -23.13
N THR A 439 18.79 6.59 -24.45
CA THR A 439 17.91 5.66 -25.15
C THR A 439 18.63 5.16 -26.39
N HIS A 440 18.51 3.86 -26.65
CA HIS A 440 19.03 3.28 -27.87
C HIS A 440 18.23 2.06 -28.30
N THR A 441 18.18 1.82 -29.60
CA THR A 441 17.77 0.53 -30.14
C THR A 441 18.98 -0.38 -30.33
N LYS A 442 18.75 -1.68 -30.28
CA LYS A 442 19.78 -2.69 -30.54
C LYS A 442 19.19 -3.85 -31.32
N ILE A 443 19.71 -4.09 -32.50
CA ILE A 443 19.34 -5.20 -33.38
C ILE A 443 20.55 -6.13 -33.51
N TYR A 444 20.34 -7.42 -33.27
CA TYR A 444 21.31 -8.49 -33.50
C TYR A 444 20.78 -9.38 -34.62
N PHE A 445 21.51 -9.40 -35.71
CA PHE A 445 21.23 -10.22 -36.88
C PHE A 445 21.86 -11.60 -36.71
N ASN A 446 21.18 -12.64 -37.21
CA ASN A 446 21.73 -14.00 -37.24
C ASN A 446 22.67 -14.19 -38.44
N GLU A 447 22.45 -13.43 -39.51
CA GLU A 447 23.15 -13.55 -40.78
C GLU A 447 23.88 -12.24 -41.12
N PRO A 448 25.19 -12.28 -41.41
CA PRO A 448 25.93 -11.10 -41.87
C PRO A 448 25.70 -10.81 -43.35
N ASN A 449 25.92 -9.57 -43.78
CA ASN A 449 25.93 -9.13 -45.18
C ASN A 449 24.66 -9.45 -46.00
N LYS A 450 23.50 -9.64 -45.35
CA LYS A 450 22.23 -9.91 -46.02
C LYS A 450 21.51 -8.61 -46.33
N SER A 451 21.10 -8.41 -47.57
CA SER A 451 20.30 -7.23 -47.95
C SER A 451 18.86 -7.35 -47.46
N TYR A 452 18.30 -6.24 -47.00
CA TYR A 452 16.92 -6.13 -46.56
C TYR A 452 16.32 -4.76 -46.86
N ARG A 453 14.99 -4.72 -46.89
CA ARG A 453 14.18 -3.52 -47.05
C ARG A 453 13.27 -3.36 -45.84
N LEU A 454 12.71 -2.16 -45.69
CA LEU A 454 11.79 -1.83 -44.62
C LEU A 454 10.36 -1.89 -45.13
N TRP A 455 9.50 -2.63 -44.44
CA TRP A 455 8.06 -2.68 -44.68
C TRP A 455 7.34 -1.72 -43.74
N ASP A 456 6.61 -0.77 -44.30
CA ASP A 456 5.81 0.22 -43.57
C ASP A 456 4.43 -0.37 -43.26
N LEU A 457 4.12 -0.55 -41.97
CA LEU A 457 2.83 -1.09 -41.54
C LEU A 457 1.67 -0.14 -41.78
N LYS A 458 1.92 1.18 -41.76
CA LYS A 458 0.89 2.19 -41.95
C LYS A 458 0.50 2.32 -43.41
N LYS A 459 1.48 2.25 -44.31
CA LYS A 459 1.25 2.32 -45.77
C LYS A 459 0.98 0.96 -46.41
N GLY A 460 1.32 -0.14 -45.74
CA GLY A 460 1.16 -1.49 -46.27
C GLY A 460 2.06 -1.79 -47.47
N GLN A 461 3.24 -1.16 -47.55
CA GLN A 461 4.15 -1.30 -48.69
C GLN A 461 5.62 -1.25 -48.27
N ILE A 462 6.50 -1.70 -49.15
CA ILE A 462 7.96 -1.60 -48.98
C ILE A 462 8.38 -0.14 -49.20
N VAL A 463 9.36 0.31 -48.41
CA VAL A 463 10.04 1.58 -48.66
C VAL A 463 11.02 1.38 -49.82
N ASP A 464 10.57 1.67 -51.04
CA ASP A 464 11.22 1.19 -52.28
C ASP A 464 12.58 1.82 -52.62
N PHE A 465 12.98 2.89 -51.94
CA PHE A 465 14.18 3.68 -52.30
C PHE A 465 15.42 3.41 -51.44
N VAL A 466 15.34 2.59 -50.39
CA VAL A 466 16.46 2.36 -49.47
C VAL A 466 16.67 0.87 -49.24
N LYS A 467 17.84 0.36 -49.67
CA LYS A 467 18.33 -0.98 -49.36
C LYS A 467 19.29 -0.89 -48.18
N TYR A 468 19.08 -1.75 -47.19
CA TYR A 468 19.96 -1.91 -46.05
C TYR A 468 20.70 -3.23 -46.16
N THR A 469 21.86 -3.32 -45.52
CA THR A 469 22.64 -4.57 -45.45
C THR A 469 22.93 -4.87 -44.00
N THR A 470 22.73 -6.13 -43.59
CA THR A 470 23.09 -6.54 -42.23
C THR A 470 24.60 -6.41 -42.02
N PRO A 471 25.05 -6.06 -40.80
CA PRO A 471 26.47 -5.84 -40.56
C PRO A 471 27.31 -7.09 -40.80
N ASN A 472 28.60 -6.90 -41.11
CA ASN A 472 29.54 -8.00 -41.24
C ASN A 472 29.90 -8.64 -39.88
N SER A 473 30.55 -9.81 -39.92
CA SER A 473 30.95 -10.57 -38.72
C SER A 473 31.85 -9.77 -37.76
N ASN A 474 32.69 -8.86 -38.27
CA ASN A 474 33.58 -8.01 -37.46
C ASN A 474 32.81 -7.09 -36.49
N SER A 475 31.58 -6.73 -36.82
CA SER A 475 30.69 -5.91 -35.96
C SER A 475 29.84 -6.74 -34.97
N ARG A 476 30.10 -8.05 -34.87
CA ARG A 476 29.29 -9.03 -34.10
C ARG A 476 27.82 -9.09 -34.56
N ASN A 477 27.54 -8.68 -35.80
CA ASN A 477 26.20 -8.61 -36.39
C ASN A 477 25.24 -7.68 -35.61
N ILE A 478 25.74 -6.58 -35.03
CA ILE A 478 24.97 -5.68 -34.17
C ILE A 478 24.81 -4.30 -34.80
N VAL A 479 23.58 -3.80 -34.85
CA VAL A 479 23.30 -2.37 -35.08
C VAL A 479 22.78 -1.76 -33.78
N LYS A 480 23.32 -0.59 -33.41
CA LYS A 480 22.80 0.23 -32.32
C LYS A 480 22.56 1.65 -32.82
N ASN A 481 21.38 2.20 -32.53
CA ASN A 481 21.07 3.60 -32.83
C ASN A 481 20.71 4.31 -31.52
N HIS A 482 21.45 5.37 -31.18
CA HIS A 482 21.18 6.20 -30.01
C HIS A 482 20.35 7.41 -30.46
N ASN A 483 19.08 7.42 -30.08
CA ASN A 483 18.20 8.56 -30.29
C ASN A 483 17.13 8.56 -29.19
N SER A 484 16.38 9.64 -29.11
CA SER A 484 15.28 9.81 -28.19
C SER A 484 14.09 8.88 -28.49
N PHE A 485 13.85 8.52 -29.76
CA PHE A 485 12.64 7.81 -30.21
C PHE A 485 11.34 8.43 -29.66
N TYR A 486 11.35 9.75 -29.49
CA TYR A 486 10.26 10.57 -28.94
C TYR A 486 9.73 10.09 -27.59
N LEU A 487 10.50 9.32 -26.82
CA LEU A 487 10.13 9.02 -25.43
C LEU A 487 10.09 10.31 -24.62
N GLN A 488 9.25 10.33 -23.58
CA GLN A 488 9.23 11.43 -22.65
C GLN A 488 10.61 11.61 -21.98
N PRO A 489 11.11 12.86 -21.86
CA PRO A 489 12.32 13.14 -21.10
C PRO A 489 12.12 12.91 -19.59
N PHE A 490 10.91 13.14 -19.09
CA PHE A 490 10.51 12.92 -17.71
C PHE A 490 9.38 11.89 -17.61
N LYS A 491 9.44 11.00 -16.64
CA LYS A 491 8.32 10.12 -16.32
C LYS A 491 8.00 10.11 -14.82
N PHE A 492 6.74 9.87 -14.52
CA PHE A 492 6.22 9.71 -13.17
C PHE A 492 5.58 8.34 -13.05
N ASP A 493 6.14 7.45 -12.23
CA ASP A 493 5.56 6.14 -12.00
C ASP A 493 4.89 6.09 -10.63
N ALA A 494 3.65 5.62 -10.56
CA ALA A 494 3.10 5.12 -9.30
C ALA A 494 3.80 3.80 -8.95
N THR A 495 4.18 3.63 -7.68
CA THR A 495 4.89 2.43 -7.21
C THR A 495 4.20 1.82 -5.99
N VAL A 496 4.14 0.50 -5.97
CA VAL A 496 3.72 -0.30 -4.82
C VAL A 496 4.82 -1.31 -4.52
N ARG A 497 5.12 -1.48 -3.24
CA ARG A 497 6.17 -2.37 -2.73
C ARG A 497 5.63 -3.18 -1.58
N PHE A 498 6.01 -4.43 -1.53
CA PHE A 498 5.60 -5.37 -0.51
C PHE A 498 6.79 -6.24 -0.16
N GLY A 499 7.06 -6.43 1.13
CA GLY A 499 8.05 -7.42 1.53
C GLY A 499 7.65 -8.19 2.77
N TYR A 500 8.03 -9.46 2.77
CA TYR A 500 7.89 -10.37 3.88
C TYR A 500 9.15 -11.24 3.99
N GLY A 501 9.90 -11.03 5.07
CA GLY A 501 11.15 -11.74 5.30
C GLY A 501 12.21 -11.40 4.26
N ILE A 502 12.63 -12.39 3.47
CA ILE A 502 13.61 -12.22 2.39
C ILE A 502 12.98 -11.81 1.05
N ILE A 503 11.66 -11.96 0.91
CA ILE A 503 10.95 -11.68 -0.33
C ILE A 503 10.57 -10.22 -0.35
N ASN A 504 10.96 -9.53 -1.42
CA ASN A 504 10.75 -8.12 -1.65
C ASN A 504 10.22 -7.95 -3.06
N LEU A 505 8.97 -7.53 -3.21
CA LEU A 505 8.28 -7.36 -4.47
C LEU A 505 8.05 -5.86 -4.73
N PHE A 506 8.11 -5.48 -6.00
CA PHE A 506 7.77 -4.14 -6.43
C PHE A 506 6.98 -4.19 -7.74
N ALA A 507 6.10 -3.22 -7.92
CA ALA A 507 5.43 -2.95 -9.17
C ALA A 507 5.36 -1.44 -9.42
N THR A 508 5.52 -1.04 -10.67
CA THR A 508 5.42 0.35 -11.11
C THR A 508 4.51 0.48 -12.31
N TYR A 509 3.79 1.60 -12.38
CA TYR A 509 2.94 1.97 -13.51
C TYR A 509 3.16 3.45 -13.84
N GLN A 510 3.55 3.73 -15.08
CA GLN A 510 3.82 5.09 -15.53
C GLN A 510 2.51 5.85 -15.69
N LEU A 511 2.39 7.01 -15.04
CA LEU A 511 1.19 7.84 -15.03
C LEU A 511 1.07 8.74 -16.27
N ASN A 512 2.20 9.12 -16.86
CA ASN A 512 2.25 9.87 -18.12
C ASN A 512 2.55 8.94 -19.31
N THR A 513 2.16 9.34 -20.52
CA THR A 513 2.37 8.56 -21.74
C THR A 513 3.86 8.29 -22.00
N MET A 514 4.19 7.15 -22.60
CA MET A 514 5.55 6.76 -22.96
C MET A 514 6.20 7.75 -23.93
N PHE A 515 5.43 8.19 -24.91
CA PHE A 515 5.88 9.10 -25.97
C PHE A 515 5.39 10.53 -25.74
N GLN A 516 6.13 11.48 -26.32
CA GLN A 516 5.75 12.88 -26.41
C GLN A 516 4.41 13.02 -27.15
N LYS A 517 3.61 14.02 -26.76
CA LYS A 517 2.26 14.25 -27.30
C LYS A 517 2.29 14.34 -28.83
N GLY A 518 1.47 13.53 -29.50
CA GLY A 518 1.36 13.48 -30.96
C GLY A 518 2.55 12.86 -31.69
N ARG A 519 3.55 12.32 -30.98
CA ARG A 519 4.76 11.74 -31.58
C ARG A 519 4.85 10.21 -31.45
N GLY A 520 3.78 9.56 -31.01
CA GLY A 520 3.68 8.11 -30.89
C GLY A 520 2.32 7.70 -30.32
N PRO A 521 2.05 6.39 -30.20
CA PRO A 521 0.80 5.90 -29.62
C PRO A 521 0.70 6.20 -28.12
N GLU A 522 -0.53 6.28 -27.61
CA GLU A 522 -0.79 6.47 -26.19
C GLU A 522 -0.55 5.16 -25.41
N LEU A 523 0.68 4.98 -24.92
CA LEU A 523 1.11 3.80 -24.17
C LEU A 523 1.60 4.16 -22.78
N TYR A 524 1.33 3.31 -21.81
CA TYR A 524 1.69 3.47 -20.40
C TYR A 524 2.56 2.28 -19.95
N PRO A 525 3.86 2.50 -19.73
CA PRO A 525 4.77 1.47 -19.26
C PRO A 525 4.42 0.95 -17.86
N TRP A 526 4.69 -0.33 -17.64
CA TRP A 526 4.60 -0.97 -16.33
C TRP A 526 5.80 -1.86 -16.11
N THR A 527 6.15 -2.10 -14.85
CA THR A 527 7.20 -3.03 -14.43
C THR A 527 6.76 -3.79 -13.19
N ALA A 528 7.07 -5.07 -13.09
CA ALA A 528 6.87 -5.85 -11.87
C ALA A 528 8.05 -6.79 -11.64
N GLY A 529 8.48 -6.94 -10.40
CA GLY A 529 9.70 -7.69 -10.11
C GLY A 529 9.99 -7.91 -8.64
N ILE A 530 11.23 -8.36 -8.39
CA ILE A 530 11.78 -8.67 -7.08
C ILE A 530 13.00 -7.79 -6.78
N THR A 531 13.22 -7.47 -5.51
CA THR A 531 14.51 -6.97 -5.02
C THR A 531 15.39 -8.16 -4.70
N ILE A 532 16.51 -8.30 -5.41
CA ILE A 532 17.43 -9.44 -5.24
C ILE A 532 18.52 -9.16 -4.20
N LEU A 533 18.85 -7.89 -3.97
CA LEU A 533 19.82 -7.46 -2.98
C LEU A 533 19.36 -6.10 -2.44
N GLY A 534 19.12 -5.99 -1.13
CA GLY A 534 18.82 -4.73 -0.48
C GLY A 534 19.91 -4.39 0.55
N TRP A 535 20.22 -3.10 0.71
CA TRP A 535 21.23 -2.60 1.65
C TRP A 535 20.68 -1.55 2.61
#